data_AF-A0A534UTK5-F1
#
_entry.id   AF-A0A534UTK5-F1
#
_cell.length_a   1.000
_cell.length_b   1.000
_cell.length_c   1.000
_cell.angle_alpha   90.00
_cell.angle_beta   90.00
_cell.angle_gamma   90.00
#
_symmetry.space_group_name_H-M   'P 1'
#
loop_
_entity.id
_entity.type
_entity.pdbx_description
1 polymer ?
#
loop_
_entity_poly.entity_id
_entity_poly.type
_entity_poly.pdbx_seq_one_letter_code
_entity_poly.pdbx_strand_id
1 'polypeptide(L)'
;MKIATSFLTGLLLIGTLGASGTAMAADGIIYRQANTPGSYCHLKFPAIREETLAGDHPVLTDPSDGDIIDFYGPCDEDPLGKDQVHEQKLESQHRWQHDYED
;
A
#
# COMPACT_ATOMS: atom_id res chain seq x y z
N MET A 1 -33.20 -47.88 32.22
CA MET A 1 -31.93 -47.24 32.64
C MET A 1 -30.79 -47.83 31.83
N LYS A 2 -30.04 -47.00 31.10
CA LYS A 2 -28.58 -47.08 30.87
C LYS A 2 -28.18 -46.08 29.78
N ILE A 3 -27.93 -44.88 30.27
CA ILE A 3 -27.13 -43.79 29.71
C ILE A 3 -25.96 -44.34 28.89
N ALA A 4 -25.96 -44.09 27.58
CA ALA A 4 -24.78 -44.23 26.73
C ALA A 4 -24.24 -42.82 26.47
N THR A 5 -23.06 -42.63 27.04
CA THR A 5 -22.22 -41.45 27.10
C THR A 5 -21.87 -40.85 25.74
N SER A 6 -21.83 -39.52 25.72
CA SER A 6 -21.34 -38.64 24.67
C SER A 6 -20.04 -39.11 24.01
N PHE A 7 -19.99 -39.01 22.68
CA PHE A 7 -18.73 -38.82 21.95
C PHE A 7 -18.81 -37.46 21.24
N LEU A 8 -18.30 -36.43 21.93
CA LEU A 8 -17.93 -35.16 21.31
C LEU A 8 -16.70 -35.43 20.44
N THR A 9 -16.87 -35.61 19.14
CA THR A 9 -15.76 -35.58 18.19
C THR A 9 -15.58 -34.15 17.73
N GLY A 10 -14.74 -33.42 18.45
CA GLY A 10 -14.26 -32.10 18.03
C GLY A 10 -13.38 -32.23 16.80
N LEU A 11 -13.84 -31.68 15.68
CA LEU A 11 -12.98 -31.37 14.53
C LEU A 11 -12.98 -29.84 14.38
N LEU A 12 -12.19 -29.18 15.24
CA LEU A 12 -11.79 -27.80 15.01
C LEU A 12 -10.81 -27.81 13.83
N LEU A 13 -11.32 -27.51 12.64
CA LEU A 13 -10.47 -27.06 11.54
C LEU A 13 -9.85 -25.73 11.99
N ILE A 14 -8.61 -25.80 12.46
CA ILE A 14 -7.77 -24.63 12.68
C ILE A 14 -7.53 -24.05 11.29
N GLY A 15 -8.38 -23.10 10.89
CA GLY A 15 -8.09 -22.22 9.79
C GLY A 15 -6.85 -21.44 10.17
N THR A 16 -5.70 -21.82 9.65
CA THR A 16 -4.54 -20.94 9.60
C THR A 16 -4.90 -19.83 8.61
N LEU A 17 -5.66 -18.86 9.08
CA LEU A 17 -5.66 -17.52 8.53
C LEU A 17 -4.20 -17.10 8.64
N GLY A 18 -3.47 -17.19 7.53
CA GLY A 18 -2.16 -16.59 7.43
C GLY A 18 -2.35 -15.15 7.84
N ALA A 19 -1.79 -14.79 8.99
CA ALA A 19 -1.65 -13.42 9.39
C ALA A 19 -0.68 -12.81 8.38
N SER A 20 -1.18 -12.47 7.19
CA SER A 20 -0.64 -11.36 6.42
C SER A 20 -0.68 -10.21 7.41
N GLY A 21 0.50 -9.88 7.95
CA GLY A 21 0.63 -8.94 9.04
C GLY A 21 -0.26 -7.73 8.77
N THR A 22 -0.95 -7.27 9.81
CA THR A 22 -1.53 -5.94 9.82
C THR A 22 -0.35 -4.95 9.78
N ALA A 23 0.32 -4.86 8.63
CA ALA A 23 1.10 -3.72 8.26
C ALA A 23 0.06 -2.61 8.23
N MET A 24 0.06 -1.80 9.29
CA MET A 24 -0.70 -0.56 9.35
C MET A 24 -0.53 0.09 7.99
N ALA A 25 -1.61 0.21 7.21
CA ALA A 25 -1.53 0.93 5.96
C ALA A 25 -1.03 2.33 6.35
N ALA A 26 0.14 2.72 5.85
CA ALA A 26 0.49 4.13 5.88
C ALA A 26 -0.66 4.89 5.24
N ASP A 27 -1.05 6.01 5.83
CA ASP A 27 -2.23 6.75 5.43
C ASP A 27 -2.13 7.05 3.92
N GLY A 28 -3.11 6.61 3.13
CA GLY A 28 -3.11 6.74 1.67
C GLY A 28 -2.73 5.51 0.83
N ILE A 29 -2.30 4.39 1.41
CA ILE A 29 -2.13 3.13 0.67
C ILE A 29 -3.51 2.48 0.43
N ILE A 30 -3.90 2.34 -0.84
CA ILE A 30 -5.19 1.77 -1.26
C ILE A 30 -5.11 0.28 -1.62
N TYR A 31 -3.91 -0.23 -1.88
CA TYR A 31 -3.67 -1.65 -2.13
C TYR A 31 -2.35 -2.10 -1.52
N ARG A 32 -2.36 -3.30 -0.94
CA ARG A 32 -1.19 -3.94 -0.36
C ARG A 32 -1.21 -5.45 -0.62
N GLN A 33 -0.15 -5.96 -1.21
CA GLN A 33 0.11 -7.39 -1.34
C GLN A 33 1.56 -7.69 -0.96
N ALA A 34 1.75 -8.51 0.07
CA ALA A 34 3.07 -8.99 0.44
C ALA A 34 3.49 -10.11 -0.52
N ASN A 35 4.55 -9.85 -1.29
CA ASN A 35 5.16 -10.82 -2.19
C ASN A 35 6.18 -11.68 -1.41
N THR A 36 6.93 -11.05 -0.50
CA THR A 36 7.74 -11.72 0.50
C THR A 36 7.32 -11.19 1.88
N PRO A 37 6.90 -12.06 2.82
CA PRO A 37 6.39 -11.62 4.12
C PRO A 37 7.36 -10.69 4.84
N GLY A 38 6.92 -9.44 5.07
CA GLY A 38 7.66 -8.45 5.86
C GLY A 38 8.84 -7.76 5.18
N SER A 39 9.10 -8.01 3.89
CA SER A 39 10.27 -7.40 3.20
C SER A 39 9.98 -6.82 1.83
N TYR A 40 9.06 -7.40 1.06
CA TYR A 40 8.79 -6.93 -0.30
C TYR A 40 7.29 -7.00 -0.58
N CYS A 41 6.73 -5.85 -0.95
CA CYS A 41 5.33 -5.66 -1.20
C CYS A 41 5.10 -5.00 -2.56
N HIS A 42 4.01 -5.40 -3.19
CA HIS A 42 3.34 -4.64 -4.24
C HIS A 42 2.29 -3.75 -3.57
N LEU A 43 2.45 -2.44 -3.70
CA LEU A 43 1.60 -1.42 -3.10
C LEU A 43 0.98 -0.55 -4.20
N LYS A 44 -0.22 -0.04 -3.95
CA LYS A 44 -0.78 1.05 -4.76
C LYS A 44 -1.24 2.19 -3.86
N PHE A 45 -0.94 3.40 -4.28
CA PHE A 45 -1.33 4.64 -3.61
C PHE A 45 -1.52 5.77 -4.64
N PRO A 46 -2.38 6.76 -4.38
CA PRO A 46 -2.52 7.91 -5.26
C PRO A 46 -1.21 8.71 -5.35
N ALA A 47 -0.97 9.37 -6.47
CA ALA A 47 0.11 10.33 -6.61
C ALA A 47 -0.08 11.55 -5.70
N ILE A 48 0.99 12.30 -5.47
CA ILE A 48 0.93 13.59 -4.80
C ILE A 48 0.35 14.61 -5.78
N ARG A 49 -0.55 15.45 -5.30
CA ARG A 49 -1.11 16.59 -6.06
C ARG A 49 0.01 17.49 -6.53
N GLU A 50 0.10 17.73 -7.84
CA GLU A 50 1.18 18.49 -8.47
C GLU A 50 1.34 19.88 -7.83
N GLU A 51 0.23 20.55 -7.51
CA GLU A 51 0.23 21.86 -6.87
C GLU A 51 0.81 21.87 -5.45
N THR A 52 0.84 20.72 -4.78
CA THR A 52 1.43 20.56 -3.43
C THR A 52 2.84 20.00 -3.47
N LEU A 53 3.24 19.42 -4.60
CA LEU A 53 4.50 18.71 -4.76
C LEU A 53 5.70 19.63 -4.50
N ALA A 54 5.65 20.89 -4.91
CA ALA A 54 6.73 21.85 -4.70
C ALA A 54 6.87 22.33 -3.23
N GLY A 55 5.86 22.12 -2.39
CA GLY A 55 5.82 22.62 -1.02
C GLY A 55 6.34 21.64 0.04
N ASP A 56 6.23 22.06 1.31
CA ASP A 56 6.62 21.26 2.49
C ASP A 56 5.48 20.35 3.00
N HIS A 57 4.30 20.45 2.40
CA HIS A 57 3.09 19.74 2.82
C HIS A 57 2.48 19.02 1.61
N PRO A 58 3.07 17.89 1.16
CA PRO A 58 2.52 17.11 0.06
C PRO A 58 1.17 16.51 0.47
N VAL A 59 0.23 16.48 -0.47
CA VAL A 59 -1.10 15.91 -0.26
C VAL A 59 -1.40 14.94 -1.40
N LEU A 60 -1.91 13.75 -1.07
CA LEU A 60 -2.31 12.77 -2.08
C LEU A 60 -3.54 13.26 -2.87
N THR A 61 -3.62 12.85 -4.13
CA THR A 61 -4.82 13.01 -4.94
C THR A 61 -5.96 12.14 -4.40
N ASP A 62 -7.20 12.46 -4.79
CA ASP A 62 -8.28 11.50 -4.57
C ASP A 62 -8.02 10.26 -5.45
N PRO A 63 -8.14 9.03 -4.91
CA PRO A 63 -7.96 7.80 -5.69
C PRO A 63 -8.85 7.69 -6.94
N SER A 64 -9.97 8.43 -7.04
CA SER A 64 -10.84 8.42 -8.22
C SER A 64 -10.42 9.41 -9.32
N ASP A 65 -9.61 10.40 -9.00
CA ASP A 65 -9.43 11.61 -9.83
C ASP A 65 -7.97 11.84 -10.26
N GLY A 66 -7.03 10.95 -9.88
CA GLY A 66 -5.60 11.11 -10.17
C GLY A 66 -4.88 9.82 -10.51
N ASP A 67 -3.59 9.98 -10.85
CA ASP A 67 -2.70 8.87 -11.14
C ASP A 67 -2.50 7.98 -9.90
N ILE A 68 -2.43 6.67 -10.14
CA ILE A 68 -2.14 5.67 -9.11
C ILE A 68 -0.73 5.15 -9.32
N ILE A 69 0.10 5.28 -8.30
CA ILE A 69 1.47 4.75 -8.29
C ILE A 69 1.37 3.25 -8.00
N ASP A 70 2.01 2.45 -8.87
CA ASP A 70 2.15 1.00 -8.74
C ASP A 70 3.58 0.70 -8.27
N PHE A 71 3.73 0.53 -6.95
CA PHE A 71 5.02 0.47 -6.28
C PHE A 71 5.39 -0.95 -5.88
N TYR A 72 6.67 -1.31 -6.09
CA TYR A 72 7.22 -2.59 -5.67
C TYR A 72 8.47 -2.37 -4.82
N GLY A 73 8.37 -2.59 -3.52
CA GLY A 73 9.45 -2.26 -2.60
C GLY A 73 9.15 -2.67 -1.16
N PRO A 74 9.73 -1.97 -0.17
CA PRO A 74 9.47 -2.22 1.24
C PRO A 74 7.98 -2.18 1.57
N CYS A 75 7.56 -2.98 2.55
CA CYS A 75 6.17 -3.03 2.97
C CYS A 75 5.77 -1.84 3.88
N ASP A 76 6.72 -1.08 4.37
CA ASP A 76 6.52 0.09 5.25
C ASP A 76 6.65 1.43 4.51
N GLU A 77 6.49 1.40 3.18
CA GLU A 77 6.46 2.59 2.33
C GLU A 77 5.48 3.66 2.85
N ASP A 78 5.92 4.92 2.82
CA ASP A 78 5.09 6.08 3.11
C ASP A 78 4.85 6.87 1.81
N PRO A 79 3.61 6.92 1.28
CA PRO A 79 3.28 7.69 0.07
C PRO A 79 3.64 9.18 0.15
N LEU A 80 3.78 9.73 1.37
CA LEU A 80 4.18 11.12 1.62
C LEU A 80 5.62 11.21 2.18
N GLY A 81 6.36 10.11 2.14
CA GLY A 81 7.76 10.00 2.51
C GLY A 81 8.66 10.85 1.60
N LYS A 82 9.85 11.20 2.10
CA LYS A 82 10.80 12.07 1.39
C LYS A 82 11.26 11.50 0.06
N ASP A 83 11.41 10.19 0.00
CA ASP A 83 11.75 9.43 -1.20
C ASP A 83 10.63 9.51 -2.24
N GLN A 84 9.38 9.25 -1.87
CA GLN A 84 8.24 9.41 -2.80
C GLN A 84 8.07 10.84 -3.30
N VAL A 85 8.22 11.83 -2.41
CA VAL A 85 8.20 13.25 -2.79
C VAL A 85 9.33 13.57 -3.76
N HIS A 86 10.53 13.02 -3.56
CA HIS A 86 11.67 13.28 -4.42
C HIS A 86 11.49 12.67 -5.81
N GLU A 87 11.10 11.40 -5.88
CA GLU A 87 10.91 10.70 -7.15
C GLU A 87 9.81 11.36 -7.99
N GLN A 88 8.67 11.70 -7.38
CA GLN A 88 7.59 12.37 -8.11
C GLN A 88 7.98 13.79 -8.57
N LYS A 89 8.83 14.51 -7.81
CA LYS A 89 9.40 15.80 -8.28
C LYS A 89 10.25 15.63 -9.53
N LEU A 90 11.11 14.60 -9.55
CA LEU A 90 11.96 14.32 -10.70
C LEU A 90 11.11 13.94 -11.92
N GLU A 91 10.10 13.10 -11.74
CA GLU A 91 9.18 12.73 -12.82
C GLU A 91 8.44 13.96 -13.37
N SER A 92 7.90 14.81 -12.49
CA SER A 92 7.25 16.07 -12.88
C SER A 92 8.21 16.94 -13.70
N GLN A 93 9.46 17.12 -13.25
CA GLN A 93 10.47 17.88 -13.99
C GLN A 93 10.75 17.30 -15.38
N HIS A 94 10.91 15.98 -15.50
CA HIS A 94 11.14 15.32 -16.79
C HIS A 94 9.95 15.49 -17.73
N ARG A 95 8.71 15.41 -17.20
CA ARG A 95 7.49 15.65 -17.97
C ARG A 95 7.45 17.08 -18.52
N TRP A 96 7.75 18.07 -17.67
CA TRP A 96 7.82 19.47 -18.08
C TRP A 96 8.86 19.71 -19.19
N GLN A 97 10.05 19.11 -19.07
CA GLN A 97 11.09 19.22 -20.11
C GLN A 97 10.59 18.63 -21.45
N HIS A 98 10.03 17.41 -21.40
CA HIS A 98 9.51 16.74 -22.58
C HIS A 98 8.37 17.50 -23.27
N ASP A 99 7.46 18.12 -22.49
CA ASP A 99 6.26 18.72 -23.04
C ASP A 99 6.47 20.16 -23.57
N TYR A 100 7.51 20.85 -23.11
CA TYR A 100 7.70 22.28 -23.38
C TYR A 100 9.10 22.70 -23.86
N GLU A 101 10.13 21.85 -23.70
CA GLU A 101 11.51 22.19 -24.04
C GLU A 101 12.08 21.42 -25.24
N ASP A 102 11.36 20.43 -25.77
CA ASP A 102 11.62 19.72 -27.04
C ASP A 102 10.72 20.20 -28.20
#